data_AF-A0A967M1W7-F1
#
_entry.id   AF-A0A967M1W7-F1
#
_cell.length_a   1.000
_cell.length_b   1.000
_cell.length_c   1.000
_cell.angle_alpha   90.00
_cell.angle_beta   90.00
_cell.angle_gamma   90.00
#
_symmetry.space_group_name_H-M   'P 1'
#
loop_
_entity.id
_entity.type
_entity.pdbx_description
1 polymer ?
#
loop_
_entity_poly.entity_id
_entity_poly.type
_entity_poly.pdbx_seq_one_letter_code
_entity_poly.pdbx_strand_id
1 'polypeptide(L)' 'GGEELVKEFLTGLPGGFWGQFIIVMAVIFVLGFFLDFIEIAVVVVPIVAPILLADPAANVTAVWLGVMIGLNIQTSF' A
#
# COMPACT_ATOMS: atom_id res chain seq x y z
N GLY A 1 -11.72 -1.82 12.89
CA GLY A 1 -11.02 -1.09 13.96
C GLY A 1 -9.74 -0.47 13.43
N GLY A 2 -8.66 -1.26 13.32
CA GLY A 2 -7.38 -0.78 12.79
C GLY A 2 -7.42 -0.30 11.34
N GLU A 3 -8.22 -0.92 10.46
CA GLU A 3 -8.39 -0.48 9.07
C GLU A 3 -8.95 0.95 8.95
N GLU A 4 -9.88 1.34 9.82
CA GLU A 4 -10.46 2.70 9.83
C GLU A 4 -9.41 3.73 10.24
N LEU A 5 -8.57 3.40 11.24
CA LEU A 5 -7.45 4.24 11.66
C LEU A 5 -6.40 4.40 10.57
N VAL A 6 -6.05 3.32 9.86
CA VAL A 6 -5.13 3.38 8.71
C VAL A 6 -5.74 4.21 7.59
N LYS A 7 -7.04 4.07 7.34
CA LYS A 7 -7.76 4.81 6.32
C LYS A 7 -7.82 6.30 6.64
N GLU A 8 -8.23 6.70 7.84
CA GLU A 8 -8.25 8.10 8.29
C GLU A 8 -6.84 8.73 8.30
N PHE A 9 -5.83 7.98 8.73
CA PHE A 9 -4.45 8.44 8.71
C PHE A 9 -3.98 8.67 7.27
N LEU A 10 -4.30 7.76 6.36
CA LEU A 10 -3.93 7.88 4.95
C LEU A 10 -4.73 8.97 4.22
N THR A 11 -6.02 9.15 4.49
CA THR A 11 -6.85 10.20 3.85
C THR A 11 -6.62 11.58 4.44
N GLY A 12 -6.10 11.69 5.66
CA GLY A 12 -5.73 12.95 6.29
C GLY A 12 -4.39 13.54 5.82
N LEU A 13 -3.60 12.81 5.04
CA LEU A 13 -2.27 13.24 4.62
C LEU A 13 -2.31 14.19 3.40
N PRO A 14 -1.60 15.33 3.45
CA PRO A 14 -1.43 16.19 2.29
C PRO A 14 -0.56 15.49 1.24
N GLY A 15 -1.05 15.36 0.00
CA GLY A 15 -0.32 14.71 -1.09
C GLY A 15 -1.16 13.84 -2.02
N GLY A 16 -2.45 13.63 -1.72
CA GLY A 16 -3.35 12.81 -2.52
C GLY A 16 -2.82 11.39 -2.72
N PHE A 17 -3.14 10.78 -3.86
CA PHE A 17 -2.64 9.44 -4.20
C PHE A 17 -1.14 9.26 -4.00
N TRP A 18 -0.30 10.19 -4.46
CA TRP A 18 1.16 10.03 -4.42
C TRP A 18 1.73 10.01 -3.00
N GLY A 19 1.16 10.82 -2.09
CA GLY A 19 1.54 10.79 -0.67
C GLY A 19 1.19 9.47 -0.02
N GLN A 20 -0.04 8.99 -0.23
CA GLN A 20 -0.49 7.70 0.27
C GLN A 20 0.33 6.54 -0.30
N PHE A 21 0.60 6.57 -1.61
CA PHE A 21 1.35 5.55 -2.31
C PHE A 21 2.77 5.42 -1.76
N ILE A 22 3.50 6.52 -1.60
CA ILE A 22 4.87 6.50 -1.07
C ILE A 22 4.91 5.94 0.36
N ILE A 23 3.95 6.33 1.21
CA ILE A 23 3.89 5.85 2.59
C ILE A 23 3.58 4.35 2.63
N VAL A 24 2.62 3.88 1.83
CA VAL A 24 2.31 2.45 1.73
C VAL A 24 3.52 1.66 1.24
N MET A 25 4.22 2.17 0.21
CA MET A 25 5.45 1.56 -0.27
C MET A 25 6.52 1.48 0.84
N ALA A 26 6.74 2.55 1.61
CA ALA A 26 7.71 2.55 2.70
C ALA A 26 7.33 1.58 3.83
N VAL A 27 6.04 1.50 4.18
CA VAL A 27 5.55 0.56 5.20
C VAL A 27 5.73 -0.88 4.75
N ILE A 28 5.35 -1.22 3.51
CA ILE A 28 5.55 -2.57 2.95
C ILE A 28 7.04 -2.91 2.90
N PHE A 29 7.89 -1.96 2.50
CA PHE A 29 9.33 -2.15 2.47
C PHE A 29 9.92 -2.49 3.84
N VAL A 30 9.49 -1.79 4.90
CA VAL A 30 9.97 -2.04 6.26
C VAL A 30 9.41 -3.36 6.80
N LEU A 31 8.13 -3.65 6.54
CA LEU A 31 7.51 -4.91 6.94
C LEU A 31 8.14 -6.13 6.27
N GLY A 32 8.61 -6.00 5.02
CA GLY A 32 9.27 -7.07 4.28
C GLY A 32 10.57 -7.58 4.90
N PHE A 33 11.24 -6.79 5.76
CA PHE A 33 12.41 -7.27 6.51
C PHE A 33 12.05 -8.27 7.62
N PHE A 34 10.80 -8.27 8.08
CA PHE A 34 10.36 -9.06 9.24
C PHE A 34 9.33 -10.14 8.88
N LEU A 35 8.48 -9.90 7.88
CA LEU A 35 7.36 -10.76 7.50
C LEU A 35 7.60 -11.43 6.15
N ASP A 36 7.00 -12.61 5.95
CA ASP A 36 7.08 -13.34 4.67
C ASP A 36 6.27 -12.64 3.56
N PHE A 37 6.68 -12.76 2.29
CA PHE A 37 5.99 -12.16 1.15
C PHE A 37 4.54 -12.63 1.01
N ILE A 38 4.25 -13.90 1.37
CA ILE A 38 2.88 -14.42 1.38
C ILE A 38 2.03 -13.74 2.44
N GLU A 39 2.59 -13.48 3.62
CA GLU A 39 1.87 -12.82 4.71
C GLU A 39 1.52 -11.38 4.34
N ILE A 40 2.47 -10.66 3.74
CA ILE A 40 2.21 -9.31 3.21
C ILE A 40 1.14 -9.34 2.12
N ALA A 41 1.22 -10.29 1.17
CA ALA A 41 0.27 -10.40 0.07
C ALA A 41 -1.16 -10.73 0.52
N VAL A 42 -1.32 -11.54 1.57
CA VAL A 42 -2.63 -11.98 2.06
C VAL A 42 -3.23 -11.01 3.10
N VAL A 43 -2.39 -10.35 3.90
CA VAL A 43 -2.86 -9.48 5.00
C VAL A 43 -2.81 -8.01 4.61
N VAL A 44 -1.66 -7.52 4.14
CA VAL A 44 -1.43 -6.08 3.95
C VAL A 44 -2.04 -5.58 2.64
N VAL A 45 -1.81 -6.30 1.53
CA VAL A 45 -2.25 -5.86 0.20
C VAL A 45 -3.77 -5.65 0.10
N PRO A 46 -4.64 -6.55 0.62
CA PRO A 46 -6.09 -6.35 0.56
C PRO A 46 -6.58 -5.13 1.36
N ILE A 47 -5.82 -4.70 2.36
CA ILE A 47 -6.14 -3.53 3.19
C ILE A 47 -5.76 -2.24 2.45
N VAL A 48 -4.55 -2.17 1.88
CA VAL A 48 -4.04 -0.95 1.25
C VAL A 48 -4.51 -0.73 -0.18
N ALA A 49 -4.73 -1.79 -0.94
CA ALA A 49 -5.16 -1.71 -2.35
C ALA A 49 -6.48 -0.92 -2.54
N PRO A 50 -7.58 -1.18 -1.82
CA PRO A 50 -8.81 -0.41 -1.98
C PRO A 50 -8.66 1.05 -1.56
N ILE A 51 -7.77 1.35 -0.60
CA ILE A 51 -7.50 2.74 -0.16
C ILE A 51 -6.81 3.52 -1.27
N LEU A 52 -5.80 2.92 -1.91
CA LEU A 52 -5.04 3.56 -2.98
C LEU A 52 -5.80 3.63 -4.31
N LEU A 53 -6.68 2.67 -4.58
CA LEU A 53 -7.53 2.65 -5.78
C LEU A 53 -8.82 3.46 -5.62
N ALA A 54 -9.12 3.96 -4.42
CA ALA A 54 -10.30 4.77 -4.17
C ALA A 54 -10.21 6.18 -4.77
N ASP A 55 -9.02 6.66 -5.13
CA ASP A 55 -8.83 7.97 -5.77
C ASP A 55 -8.99 7.87 -7.30
N PRO A 56 -10.13 8.36 -7.87
CA PRO A 56 -10.38 8.26 -9.30
C PRO A 56 -9.53 9.24 -10.13
N ALA A 57 -8.87 10.22 -9.51
CA ALA A 57 -8.01 11.18 -10.21
C ALA A 57 -6.63 10.59 -10.56
N ALA A 58 -6.20 9.53 -9.87
CA ALA A 58 -4.88 8.95 -10.03
C ALA A 58 -4.71 8.10 -11.30
N ASN A 59 -5.82 7.66 -11.91
CA ASN A 59 -5.86 6.85 -13.14
C ASN A 59 -4.91 5.63 -13.10
N VAL A 60 -4.89 4.94 -11.97
CA VAL A 60 -4.03 3.78 -11.71
C VAL A 60 -4.86 2.50 -11.75
N THR A 61 -4.27 1.45 -12.31
CA THR A 61 -4.91 0.13 -12.36
C THR A 61 -4.47 -0.73 -11.18
N ALA A 62 -5.34 -1.65 -10.75
CA ALA A 62 -4.99 -2.64 -9.73
C ALA A 62 -3.76 -3.48 -10.13
N VAL A 63 -3.59 -3.74 -11.43
CA VAL A 63 -2.42 -4.45 -11.98
C VAL A 63 -1.15 -3.65 -11.76
N TRP A 64 -1.14 -2.35 -12.10
CA TRP A 64 0.02 -1.50 -11.89
C TRP A 64 0.42 -1.46 -10.41
N LEU A 65 -0.58 -1.33 -9.53
CA LEU A 65 -0.36 -1.26 -8.09
C LEU A 65 0.20 -2.58 -7.55
N GLY A 66 -0.32 -3.71 -8.03
CA GLY A 66 0.21 -5.04 -7.72
C GLY A 66 1.67 -5.23 -8.18
N VAL A 67 2.02 -4.75 -9.37
CA VAL A 67 3.42 -4.79 -9.87
C VAL A 67 4.35 -3.96 -8.99
N MET A 68 3.94 -2.75 -8.62
CA MET A 68 4.76 -1.87 -7.76
C MET A 68 4.95 -2.47 -6.36
N ILE A 69 3.90 -3.03 -5.75
CA ILE A 69 3.99 -3.74 -4.48
C ILE A 69 4.92 -4.95 -4.63
N GLY A 70 4.76 -5.75 -5.69
CA GLY A 70 5.59 -6.93 -5.93
C GLY A 70 7.08 -6.59 -6.06
N LEU A 71 7.41 -5.54 -6.81
CA LEU A 71 8.78 -5.03 -6.92
C LEU A 71 9.34 -4.56 -5.57
N ASN A 72 8.52 -3.86 -4.79
CA ASN A 72 8.90 -3.38 -3.48
C ASN A 72 9.20 -4.53 -2.50
N ILE A 73 8.30 -5.51 -2.41
CA ILE A 73 8.51 -6.71 -1.58
C ILE A 73 9.79 -7.44 -2.01
N GLN A 74 10.00 -7.64 -3.32
CA GLN A 74 11.18 -8.32 -3.83
C GLN A 74 12.49 -7.55 -3.60
N THR A 75 12.44 -6.23 -3.38
CA THR A 75 13.62 -5.41 -3.02
C THR A 75 13.92 -5.45 -1.51
N SER A 76 12.90 -5.74 -0.69
CA SER A 76 13.01 -5.83 0.77
C SER A 76 13.56 -7.19 1.23
N PHE A 77 13.26 -8.26 0.47
CA PHE A 77 13.84 -9.61 0.62
C PHE A 77 15.27 -9.70 0.09
#